data_AF-A0A928UQQ2-F1
#
_entry.id   AF-A0A928UQQ2-F1
#
_cell.length_a   1.000
_cell.length_b   1.000
_cell.length_c   1.000
_cell.angle_alpha   90.00
_cell.angle_beta   90.00
_cell.angle_gamma   90.00
#
_symmetry.space_group_name_H-M   'P 1'
#
loop_
_entity.id
_entity.type
_entity.pdbx_description
1 polymer ?
#
loop_
_entity_poly.entity_id
_entity_poly.type
_entity_poly.pdbx_seq_one_letter_code
_entity_poly.pdbx_strand_id
1 'polypeptide(L)'
;MSKMFAVMRREFAGYFATPLGVVFIIVFLLTNSVATFYLGDYFAAGQADLQIFFSFQPWIYLFFLSAISMRLWAEERRNGSIELLLSLPIALPAIVMGKYLAALGFAGFALLGTLPIWFSVNYLGSPDNGVILSGYVGSFFVA
;
A
#
# COMPACT_ATOMS: atom_id res chain seq x y z
N MET A 1 1.74 -17.33 -20.73
CA MET A 1 1.62 -16.24 -19.74
C MET A 1 2.35 -15.02 -20.26
N SER A 2 1.78 -13.82 -20.15
CA SER A 2 2.49 -12.60 -20.58
C SER A 2 3.75 -12.41 -19.70
N LYS A 3 4.88 -12.03 -20.31
CA LYS A 3 6.15 -11.81 -19.59
C LYS A 3 5.99 -10.81 -18.44
N MET A 4 5.08 -9.84 -18.57
CA MET A 4 4.70 -8.87 -17.54
C MET A 4 4.08 -9.53 -16.29
N PHE A 5 3.13 -10.45 -16.46
CA PHE A 5 2.48 -11.12 -15.32
C PHE A 5 3.46 -12.02 -14.55
N ALA A 6 4.43 -12.63 -15.25
CA ALA A 6 5.49 -13.40 -14.61
C ALA A 6 6.38 -12.52 -13.73
N VAL A 7 6.75 -11.31 -14.20
CA VAL A 7 7.49 -10.33 -13.39
C VAL A 7 6.66 -9.90 -12.19
N MET A 8 5.40 -9.48 -12.40
CA MET A 8 4.52 -9.06 -11.32
C MET A 8 4.39 -10.12 -10.21
N ARG A 9 4.14 -11.38 -10.58
CA ARG A 9 4.00 -12.47 -9.60
C ARG A 9 5.30 -12.73 -8.84
N ARG A 10 6.45 -12.65 -9.51
CA ARG A 10 7.77 -12.83 -8.88
C ARG A 10 8.01 -11.73 -7.84
N GLU A 11 7.80 -10.48 -8.22
CA GLU A 11 8.01 -9.33 -7.34
C GLU A 11 7.03 -9.31 -6.17
N PHE A 12 5.75 -9.59 -6.43
CA PHE A 12 4.72 -9.69 -5.39
C PHE A 12 5.06 -10.80 -4.38
N ALA A 13 5.49 -11.97 -4.84
CA ALA A 13 5.96 -13.04 -3.95
C ALA A 13 7.23 -12.65 -3.18
N GLY A 14 8.11 -11.84 -3.77
CA GLY A 14 9.31 -11.31 -3.12
C GLY A 14 9.02 -10.40 -1.92
N TYR A 15 7.89 -9.70 -1.90
CA TYR A 15 7.44 -8.95 -0.72
C TYR A 15 7.14 -9.85 0.48
N PHE A 16 6.47 -10.99 0.27
CA PHE A 16 6.09 -11.90 1.36
C PHE A 16 7.17 -12.92 1.71
N ALA A 17 8.11 -13.18 0.79
CA ALA A 17 9.26 -14.05 1.06
C ALA A 17 10.27 -13.42 2.04
N THR A 18 10.23 -12.10 2.21
CA THR A 18 11.13 -11.36 3.09
C THR A 18 10.37 -10.85 4.33
N PRO A 19 10.94 -10.95 5.55
CA PRO A 19 10.30 -10.44 6.77
C PRO A 19 10.00 -8.94 6.69
N LEU A 20 10.78 -8.22 5.87
CA LEU A 20 10.70 -6.78 5.68
C LEU A 20 9.36 -6.32 5.09
N GLY A 21 8.74 -7.11 4.20
CA GLY A 21 7.42 -6.78 3.65
C GLY A 21 6.34 -6.73 4.72
N VAL A 22 6.37 -7.68 5.66
CA VAL A 22 5.45 -7.70 6.80
C VAL A 22 5.68 -6.49 7.71
N VAL A 23 6.94 -6.11 7.94
CA VAL A 23 7.29 -4.91 8.72
C VAL A 23 6.69 -3.66 8.09
N PHE A 24 6.78 -3.50 6.77
CA PHE A 24 6.18 -2.35 6.07
C PHE A 24 4.66 -2.28 6.28
N ILE A 25 3.96 -3.42 6.19
CA ILE A 25 2.50 -3.46 6.44
C ILE A 25 2.20 -3.07 7.88
N ILE A 26 2.92 -3.62 8.86
CA ILE A 26 2.70 -3.30 10.28
C ILE A 26 2.93 -1.80 10.54
N VAL A 27 4.03 -1.24 10.04
CA VAL A 27 4.32 0.19 10.18
C VAL A 27 3.23 1.03 9.52
N PHE A 28 2.78 0.66 8.32
CA PHE A 28 1.70 1.35 7.64
C PHE A 28 0.39 1.34 8.45
N LEU A 29 -0.01 0.19 9.00
CA LEU A 29 -1.22 0.07 9.82
C LEU A 29 -1.11 0.86 11.13
N LEU A 30 0.05 0.81 11.79
CA LEU A 30 0.31 1.57 13.01
C LEU A 30 0.29 3.07 12.74
N THR A 31 0.98 3.54 11.69
CA THR A 31 1.00 4.96 11.32
C THR A 31 -0.40 5.46 10.99
N ASN A 32 -1.22 4.69 10.26
CA ASN A 32 -2.61 5.04 9.99
C ASN A 32 -3.46 5.13 11.26
N SER A 33 -3.30 4.17 12.18
CA SER A 33 -4.05 4.14 13.44
C SER A 33 -3.66 5.32 14.34
N VAL A 34 -2.37 5.60 14.50
CA VAL A 34 -1.87 6.74 15.28
C VAL A 34 -2.27 8.07 14.64
N ALA A 35 -2.18 8.18 13.32
CA ALA A 35 -2.60 9.38 12.59
C ALA A 35 -4.09 9.67 12.83
N THR A 36 -4.93 8.64 12.81
CA THR A 36 -6.38 8.80 12.96
C THR A 36 -6.77 9.07 14.42
N PHE A 37 -6.33 8.24 15.36
CA PHE A 37 -6.79 8.29 16.75
C PHE A 37 -6.07 9.34 17.59
N TYR A 38 -4.78 9.60 17.34
CA TYR A 38 -3.96 10.48 18.17
C TYR A 38 -3.74 11.85 17.54
N LEU A 39 -3.27 11.91 16.28
CA LEU A 39 -2.99 13.18 15.59
C LEU A 39 -4.27 13.87 15.09
N GLY A 40 -5.23 13.08 14.62
CA GLY A 40 -6.49 13.56 14.09
C GLY A 40 -7.56 13.85 15.15
N ASP A 41 -7.26 13.57 16.42
CA ASP A 41 -8.14 13.76 17.57
C ASP A 41 -9.58 13.26 17.33
N TYR A 42 -9.68 12.06 16.75
CA TYR A 42 -10.94 11.44 16.34
C TYR A 42 -11.98 11.39 17.47
N PHE A 43 -11.53 11.20 18.72
CA PHE A 43 -12.41 11.16 19.89
C PHE A 43 -12.95 12.55 20.27
N ALA A 44 -12.17 13.62 20.07
CA ALA A 44 -12.64 14.99 20.32
C ALA A 44 -13.58 15.50 19.22
N ALA A 45 -13.47 14.97 18.00
CA ALA A 45 -14.36 15.33 16.89
C ALA A 45 -15.83 14.98 17.16
N GLY A 46 -16.11 14.00 18.04
CA GLY A 46 -17.46 13.61 18.44
C GLY A 46 -18.37 13.12 17.31
N GLN A 47 -17.79 12.86 16.13
CA GLN A 47 -18.47 12.38 14.93
C GLN A 47 -17.87 11.04 14.51
N ALA A 48 -18.74 10.08 14.21
CA ALA A 48 -18.33 8.79 13.67
C ALA A 48 -18.10 8.90 12.15
N ASP A 49 -17.04 9.59 11.72
CA ASP A 49 -16.66 9.74 10.31
C ASP A 49 -15.14 9.50 10.09
N LEU A 50 -14.80 8.83 9.00
CA LEU A 50 -13.44 8.51 8.58
C LEU A 50 -12.77 9.60 7.73
N GLN A 51 -13.37 10.80 7.59
CA GLN A 51 -12.76 11.93 6.88
C GLN A 51 -11.34 12.26 7.36
N ILE A 52 -11.11 12.18 8.67
CA ILE A 52 -9.80 12.44 9.27
C ILE A 52 -8.78 11.40 8.78
N PHE A 53 -9.15 10.11 8.74
CA PHE A 53 -8.32 9.03 8.21
C PHE A 53 -7.95 9.30 6.74
N PHE A 54 -8.93 9.60 5.89
CA PHE A 54 -8.69 9.88 4.46
C PHE A 54 -7.86 11.14 4.21
N SER A 55 -7.89 12.11 5.12
CA SER A 55 -7.09 13.34 5.03
C SER A 55 -5.60 13.09 5.29
N PHE A 56 -5.27 12.12 6.15
CA PHE A 56 -3.88 11.72 6.41
C PHE A 56 -3.34 10.70 5.41
N GLN A 57 -4.22 9.99 4.70
CA GLN A 57 -3.85 8.95 3.74
C GLN A 57 -2.80 9.40 2.69
N PRO A 58 -2.92 10.58 2.04
CA PRO A 58 -1.94 11.02 1.03
C PRO A 58 -0.55 11.23 1.62
N TRP A 59 -0.47 11.76 2.84
CA TRP A 59 0.79 12.00 3.53
C TRP A 59 1.50 10.70 3.87
N ILE A 60 0.75 9.70 4.35
CA ILE A 60 1.29 8.38 4.66
C ILE A 60 1.75 7.68 3.38
N TYR A 61 0.99 7.82 2.29
CA TYR A 61 1.34 7.25 0.99
C TYR A 61 2.60 7.84 0.38
N LEU A 62 2.88 9.13 0.54
CA LEU A 62 4.13 9.71 0.06
C LEU A 62 5.35 8.97 0.59
N PHE A 63 5.36 8.60 1.87
CA PHE A 63 6.46 7.83 2.46
C PHE A 63 6.36 6.34 2.13
N PHE A 64 5.16 5.76 2.26
CA PHE A 64 4.96 4.32 2.09
C PHE A 64 5.23 3.86 0.66
N LEU A 65 4.63 4.52 -0.34
CA LEU A 65 4.78 4.19 -1.75
C LEU A 65 6.22 4.40 -2.22
N SER A 66 6.87 5.47 -1.77
CA SER A 66 8.29 5.72 -2.03
C SER A 66 9.16 4.59 -1.47
N ALA A 67 8.90 4.15 -0.24
CA ALA A 67 9.67 3.09 0.38
C ALA A 67 9.51 1.73 -0.33
N ILE A 68 8.26 1.32 -0.64
CA ILE A 68 8.02 0.04 -1.31
C ILE A 68 8.53 0.02 -2.76
N SER A 69 8.46 1.16 -3.47
CA SER A 69 8.90 1.27 -4.86
C SER A 69 10.42 1.30 -4.95
N MET A 70 11.11 2.05 -4.08
CA MET A 70 12.57 2.07 -4.06
C MET A 70 13.15 0.69 -3.72
N ARG A 71 12.49 -0.08 -2.85
CA ARG A 71 12.93 -1.43 -2.49
C ARG A 71 13.08 -2.36 -3.70
N LEU A 72 12.09 -2.35 -4.61
CA LEU A 72 12.09 -3.17 -5.84
C LEU A 72 13.32 -2.94 -6.72
N TRP A 73 13.88 -1.74 -6.69
CA TRP A 73 15.05 -1.37 -7.49
C TRP A 73 16.35 -1.51 -6.69
N ALA A 74 16.31 -1.18 -5.41
CA ALA A 74 17.47 -1.27 -4.52
C ALA A 74 17.90 -2.73 -4.27
N GLU A 75 16.96 -3.65 -4.07
CA GLU A 75 17.28 -5.07 -3.88
C GLU A 75 17.94 -5.68 -5.12
N GLU A 76 17.48 -5.33 -6.33
CA GLU A 76 18.10 -5.81 -7.56
C GLU A 76 19.46 -5.16 -7.83
N ARG A 77 19.64 -3.85 -7.52
CA ARG A 77 20.95 -3.20 -7.59
C ARG A 77 21.95 -3.84 -6.63
N ARG A 78 21.52 -4.11 -5.40
CA ARG A 78 22.36 -4.69 -4.36
C ARG A 78 22.82 -6.10 -4.70
N ASN A 79 21.95 -6.90 -5.32
CA ASN A 79 22.24 -8.30 -5.66
C ASN A 79 22.92 -8.47 -7.03
N GLY A 80 23.16 -7.38 -7.77
CA GLY A 80 23.71 -7.42 -9.13
C GLY A 80 22.78 -8.08 -10.17
N SER A 81 21.55 -8.42 -9.79
CA SER A 81 20.61 -9.12 -10.66
C SER A 81 20.02 -8.26 -11.76
N ILE A 82 20.21 -6.94 -11.71
CA ILE A 82 19.83 -6.01 -12.78
C ILE A 82 20.46 -6.39 -14.12
N GLU A 83 21.73 -6.79 -14.13
CA GLU A 83 22.44 -7.13 -15.37
C GLU A 83 21.87 -8.40 -16.02
N LEU A 84 21.52 -9.39 -15.20
CA LEU A 84 20.80 -10.59 -15.64
C LEU A 84 19.39 -10.27 -16.14
N LEU A 85 18.70 -9.32 -15.50
CA LEU A 85 17.34 -8.95 -15.87
C LEU A 85 17.31 -8.18 -17.21
N LEU A 86 18.31 -7.31 -17.44
CA LEU A 86 18.45 -6.55 -18.67
C LEU A 86 19.00 -7.36 -19.85
N SER A 87 19.74 -8.45 -19.59
CA SER A 87 20.20 -9.35 -20.65
C SER A 87 19.15 -10.35 -21.12
N LEU A 88 18.07 -10.55 -20.35
CA LEU A 88 16.94 -11.38 -20.76
C LEU A 88 16.15 -10.69 -21.90
N PRO A 89 15.55 -11.45 -22.84
CA PRO A 89 14.76 -10.92 -23.95
C PRO A 89 13.36 -10.48 -23.49
N ILE A 90 13.31 -9.53 -22.55
CA ILE A 90 12.10 -8.95 -21.97
C ILE A 90 12.11 -7.46 -22.31
N ALA A 91 10.99 -6.96 -22.85
CA ALA A 91 10.87 -5.55 -23.15
C ALA A 91 10.90 -4.72 -21.85
N LEU A 92 11.72 -3.66 -21.81
CA LEU A 92 11.80 -2.73 -20.66
C LEU A 92 10.43 -2.25 -20.14
N PRO A 93 9.45 -1.89 -21.00
CA PRO A 93 8.13 -1.47 -20.51
C PRO A 93 7.39 -2.57 -19.73
N ALA A 94 7.60 -3.84 -20.08
CA ALA A 94 6.97 -4.96 -19.39
C ALA A 94 7.57 -5.16 -17.98
N ILE A 95 8.85 -4.85 -17.79
CA ILE A 95 9.52 -4.89 -16.48
C ILE A 95 8.98 -3.76 -15.60
N VAL A 96 8.92 -2.54 -16.13
CA VAL A 96 8.43 -1.36 -15.40
C VAL A 96 6.97 -1.54 -14.99
N MET A 97 6.09 -1.93 -15.93
CA MET A 97 4.68 -2.20 -15.62
C MET A 97 4.50 -3.36 -14.65
N GLY A 98 5.30 -4.43 -14.77
CA GLY A 98 5.26 -5.56 -13.84
C GLY A 98 5.59 -5.15 -12.40
N LYS A 99 6.64 -4.34 -12.22
CA LYS A 99 7.03 -3.79 -10.91
C LYS A 99 6.01 -2.81 -10.35
N TYR A 100 5.48 -1.93 -11.20
CA TYR A 100 4.43 -1.00 -10.81
C TYR A 100 3.18 -1.73 -10.30
N LEU A 101 2.68 -2.72 -11.06
CA LEU A 101 1.51 -3.51 -10.65
C LEU A 101 1.77 -4.34 -9.39
N ALA A 102 2.99 -4.82 -9.18
CA ALA A 102 3.35 -5.50 -7.94
C ALA A 102 3.32 -4.57 -6.73
N ALA A 103 3.87 -3.35 -6.86
CA ALA A 103 3.82 -2.33 -5.82
C ALA A 103 2.38 -1.86 -5.54
N LEU A 104 1.58 -1.63 -6.59
CA LEU A 104 0.17 -1.26 -6.49
C LEU A 104 -0.65 -2.35 -5.78
N GLY A 105 -0.44 -3.63 -6.13
CA GLY A 105 -1.07 -4.76 -5.46
C GLY A 105 -0.69 -4.84 -3.98
N PHE A 106 0.58 -4.56 -3.65
CA PHE A 106 1.05 -4.56 -2.26
C PHE A 106 0.44 -3.40 -1.46
N ALA A 107 0.34 -2.20 -2.04
CA ALA A 107 -0.34 -1.06 -1.45
C ALA A 107 -1.84 -1.33 -1.23
N GLY A 108 -2.50 -1.94 -2.21
CA GLY A 108 -3.89 -2.39 -2.09
C GLY A 108 -4.07 -3.42 -0.96
N PHE A 109 -3.17 -4.38 -0.84
CA PHE A 109 -3.19 -5.35 0.26
C PHE A 109 -2.99 -4.68 1.63
N ALA A 110 -2.07 -3.71 1.72
CA ALA A 110 -1.85 -2.93 2.94
C ALA A 110 -3.09 -2.10 3.30
N LEU A 111 -3.77 -1.49 2.31
CA LEU A 111 -5.02 -0.76 2.50
C LEU A 111 -6.15 -1.68 2.97
N LEU A 112 -6.27 -2.90 2.44
CA LEU A 112 -7.22 -3.90 2.98
C LEU A 112 -6.91 -4.28 4.44
N GLY A 113 -5.64 -4.19 4.86
CA GLY A 113 -5.27 -4.35 6.26
C GLY A 113 -5.88 -3.30 7.19
N THR A 114 -6.37 -2.16 6.68
CA THR A 114 -7.00 -1.09 7.47
C THR A 114 -8.51 -1.28 7.68
N LEU A 115 -9.12 -2.33 7.09
CA LEU A 115 -10.52 -2.68 7.31
C LEU A 115 -10.95 -2.80 8.80
N PRO A 116 -10.09 -3.26 9.75
CA PRO A 116 -10.43 -3.22 11.17
C PRO A 116 -10.82 -1.83 11.70
N ILE A 117 -10.26 -0.75 11.12
CA ILE A 117 -10.62 0.62 11.46
C ILE A 117 -12.06 0.90 11.01
N TRP A 118 -12.44 0.48 9.80
CA TRP A 118 -13.81 0.61 9.31
C TRP A 118 -14.82 -0.14 10.18
N PHE A 119 -14.49 -1.35 10.64
CA PHE A 119 -15.34 -2.09 11.58
C PHE A 119 -15.46 -1.38 12.93
N SER A 120 -14.36 -0.82 13.44
CA SER A 120 -14.36 -0.08 14.71
C SER A 120 -15.28 1.13 14.64
N VAL A 121 -15.24 1.91 13.55
CA VAL A 121 -16.08 3.10 13.36
C VAL A 121 -17.57 2.75 13.22
N ASN A 122 -17.89 1.61 12.59
CA ASN A 122 -19.27 1.09 12.56
C ASN A 122 -19.76 0.59 13.93
N TYR A 123 -18.86 0.12 14.80
CA TYR A 123 -19.24 -0.28 16.15
C TYR A 123 -19.47 0.93 17.06
N LEU A 124 -18.67 1.99 16.89
CA LEU A 124 -18.72 3.21 17.69
C LEU A 124 -19.87 4.17 17.30
N GLY A 125 -20.43 4.06 16.10
CA GLY A 125 -21.50 4.96 15.64
C GLY A 125 -22.25 4.44 14.41
N SER A 126 -22.97 5.32 13.72
CA SER A 126 -23.68 5.03 12.47
C SER A 126 -23.08 5.82 11.30
N PRO A 127 -21.84 5.50 10.89
CA PRO A 127 -21.20 6.19 9.77
C PRO A 127 -21.91 5.88 8.44
N ASP A 128 -21.79 6.80 7.48
CA ASP A 128 -22.19 6.53 6.10
C ASP A 128 -21.18 5.61 5.41
N ASN A 129 -21.54 4.32 5.32
CA ASN A 129 -20.72 3.31 4.67
C ASN A 129 -20.50 3.56 3.17
N GLY A 130 -21.38 4.32 2.50
CA GLY A 130 -21.20 4.71 1.11
C GLY A 130 -20.02 5.68 0.94
N VAL A 131 -19.92 6.67 1.83
CA VAL A 131 -18.79 7.61 1.87
C VAL A 131 -17.49 6.87 2.16
N ILE A 132 -17.49 5.96 3.13
CA ILE A 132 -16.30 5.18 3.49
C ILE A 132 -15.81 4.32 2.33
N LEU A 133 -16.72 3.60 1.65
CA LEU A 133 -16.36 2.77 0.50
C LEU A 133 -15.80 3.63 -0.64
N SER A 134 -16.42 4.79 -0.91
CA SER A 134 -15.90 5.74 -1.90
C SER A 134 -14.52 6.29 -1.53
N GLY A 135 -14.26 6.54 -0.25
CA GLY A 135 -12.97 6.99 0.25
C GLY A 135 -11.89 5.92 0.12
N TYR A 136 -12.23 4.64 0.34
CA TYR A 136 -11.31 3.52 0.11
C TYR A 136 -10.98 3.33 -1.37
N VAL A 137 -11.97 3.43 -2.26
CA VAL A 137 -11.75 3.40 -3.71
C VAL A 137 -10.90 4.58 -4.14
N GLY A 138 -11.19 5.80 -3.65
CA GLY A 138 -10.39 6.99 -3.91
C GLY A 138 -8.96 6.83 -3.42
N SER A 139 -8.76 6.30 -2.22
CA SER A 139 -7.43 6.00 -1.67
C SER A 139 -6.67 5.01 -2.55
N PHE A 140 -7.33 3.96 -3.08
CA PHE A 140 -6.69 3.03 -4.00
C PHE A 140 -6.22 3.69 -5.30
N PHE A 141 -6.95 4.70 -5.82
CA PHE A 141 -6.53 5.46 -7.00
C PHE A 141 -5.42 6.49 -6.72
N VAL A 142 -5.31 6.95 -5.47
CA VAL A 142 -4.22 7.84 -5.02
C VAL A 142 -2.91 7.06 -4.83
N ALA A 143 -3.00 5.74 -4.61
CA ALA A 143 -1.85 4.84 -4.46
C ALA A 143 -1.12 4.56 -5.78
#